data_AF-A0A8T3YJV3-F1
#
_entry.id   AF-A0A8T3YJV3-F1
#
_cell.length_a   1.000
_cell.length_b   1.000
_cell.length_c   1.000
_cell.angle_alpha   90.00
_cell.angle_beta   90.00
_cell.angle_gamma   90.00
#
_symmetry.space_group_name_H-M   'P 1'
#
loop_
_entity.id
_entity.type
_entity.pdbx_description
1 polymer ?
#
loop_
_entity_poly.entity_id
_entity_poly.type
_entity_poly.pdbx_seq_one_letter_code
_entity_poly.pdbx_strand_id
1 'polypeptide(L)' 'MNCAVCGKTATSYNKQKQPVCSAHLKSEAKAPACPDCGLPMLVRHGKYGSFWGCMAFPSCSGIRKI' A
#
# COMPACT_ATOMS: atom_id res chain seq x y z
N MET A 1 -16.51 -20.23 5.29
CA MET A 1 -16.19 -18.88 5.82
C MET A 1 -16.33 -17.91 4.66
N ASN A 2 -17.09 -16.82 4.83
CA ASN A 2 -17.45 -15.93 3.73
C ASN A 2 -16.58 -14.67 3.74
N CYS A 3 -16.35 -14.08 2.57
CA CYS A 3 -15.59 -12.87 2.38
C CYS A 3 -16.31 -11.69 3.05
N ALA A 4 -15.59 -10.97 3.91
CA ALA A 4 -16.11 -9.81 4.65
C ALA A 4 -16.49 -8.60 3.76
N VAL A 5 -16.14 -8.61 2.46
CA VAL A 5 -16.41 -7.53 1.51
C VAL A 5 -17.56 -7.88 0.55
N CYS A 6 -17.56 -9.09 -0.02
CA CYS A 6 -18.51 -9.48 -1.07
C CYS A 6 -19.35 -10.72 -0.76
N GLY A 7 -19.21 -11.33 0.42
CA GLY A 7 -20.03 -12.46 0.88
C GLY A 7 -19.77 -13.81 0.21
N LYS A 8 -18.99 -13.86 -0.88
CA LYS A 8 -18.57 -15.10 -1.56
C LYS A 8 -17.57 -15.89 -0.71
N THR A 9 -17.18 -17.09 -1.16
CA THR A 9 -16.18 -17.94 -0.51
C THR A 9 -14.88 -17.18 -0.27
N ALA A 10 -14.44 -17.09 0.99
CA ALA A 10 -13.14 -16.52 1.31
C ALA A 10 -12.02 -17.52 0.99
N THR A 11 -10.94 -17.03 0.39
CA THR A 11 -9.77 -17.85 0.00
C THR A 11 -8.51 -17.45 0.76
N SER A 12 -8.54 -16.33 1.48
CA SER A 12 -7.40 -15.76 2.18
C SER A 12 -7.85 -14.93 3.37
N TYR A 13 -6.91 -14.50 4.20
CA TYR A 13 -7.16 -13.53 5.27
C TYR A 13 -6.37 -12.27 4.98
N ASN A 14 -7.00 -11.10 5.17
CA ASN A 14 -6.28 -9.83 5.06
C ASN A 14 -5.39 -9.60 6.29
N LYS A 15 -4.62 -8.50 6.28
CA LYS A 15 -3.74 -8.13 7.40
C LYS A 15 -4.50 -7.88 8.71
N GLN A 16 -5.78 -7.50 8.63
CA GLN A 16 -6.69 -7.35 9.79
C GLN A 16 -7.35 -8.67 10.24
N LYS A 17 -6.86 -9.84 9.80
CA LYS A 17 -7.43 -11.17 10.10
C LYS A 17 -8.90 -11.33 9.70
N GLN A 18 -9.38 -10.57 8.70
CA GLN A 18 -10.72 -10.77 8.15
C GLN A 18 -10.65 -11.75 6.96
N PRO A 19 -11.58 -12.73 6.88
CA PRO A 19 -11.66 -13.64 5.74
C PRO A 19 -12.06 -12.86 4.49
N VAL A 20 -11.23 -12.88 3.46
CA VAL A 20 -11.45 -12.19 2.18
C VAL A 20 -11.17 -13.14 1.00
N CYS A 21 -11.75 -12.85 -0.16
CA CYS A 21 -11.36 -13.54 -1.39
C CYS A 21 -10.08 -12.92 -1.98
N SER A 22 -9.42 -13.65 -2.87
CA SER A 22 -8.20 -13.22 -3.56
C SER A 22 -8.35 -11.86 -4.26
N ALA A 23 -9.54 -11.55 -4.78
CA ALA A 23 -9.83 -10.26 -5.40
C ALA A 23 -9.82 -9.07 -4.41
N HIS A 24 -9.96 -9.33 -3.10
CA HIS A 24 -10.05 -8.30 -2.04
C HIS A 24 -8.88 -8.38 -1.04
N LEU A 25 -7.74 -8.97 -1.43
CA LEU A 25 -6.56 -9.11 -0.59
C LEU A 25 -5.61 -7.89 -0.66
N LYS A 26 -6.13 -6.66 -0.60
CA LYS A 26 -5.28 -5.46 -0.70
C LYS A 26 -4.37 -5.31 0.52
N SER A 27 -3.06 -5.17 0.28
CA SER A 27 -2.04 -4.89 1.28
C SER A 27 -1.79 -3.38 1.39
N GLU A 28 -2.48 -2.72 2.31
CA GLU A 28 -2.26 -1.28 2.55
C GLU A 28 -0.88 -1.08 3.22
N ALA A 29 0.11 -0.65 2.44
CA ALA A 29 1.35 -0.14 2.98
C ALA A 29 1.05 1.21 3.64
N LYS A 30 1.36 1.33 4.93
CA LYS A 30 1.10 2.51 5.78
C LYS A 30 2.03 3.65 5.41
N ALA A 31 1.95 4.13 4.18
CA ALA A 31 2.86 5.12 3.66
C ALA A 31 2.37 6.54 3.93
N PRO A 32 3.28 7.48 4.26
CA PRO A 32 2.93 8.89 4.36
C PRO A 32 2.50 9.44 3.00
N ALA A 33 1.59 10.41 3.03
CA ALA A 33 1.26 11.18 1.83
C ALA A 33 2.45 12.07 1.44
N CYS A 34 2.67 12.20 0.14
CA CYS A 34 3.64 13.12 -0.40
C CYS A 34 3.12 14.57 -0.31
N PRO A 35 3.95 15.55 0.11
CA PRO A 35 3.52 16.95 0.22
C PRO A 35 3.27 17.62 -1.13
N ASP A 36 3.90 17.15 -2.21
CA ASP A 36 3.77 17.74 -3.55
C ASP A 36 2.54 17.20 -4.30
N CYS A 37 2.36 15.87 -4.30
CA CYS A 37 1.33 15.17 -5.08
C CYS A 37 0.09 14.78 -4.25
N GLY A 38 0.19 14.74 -2.91
CA GLY A 38 -0.86 14.21 -2.02
C GLY A 38 -1.05 12.69 -2.08
N LEU A 39 -0.41 12.01 -3.04
CA LEU A 39 -0.48 10.56 -3.23
C LEU A 39 0.31 9.80 -2.14
N PRO A 40 -0.04 8.52 -1.89
CA PRO A 40 0.74 7.68 -0.99
C PRO A 40 2.17 7.52 -1.52
N MET A 41 3.14 7.59 -0.60
CA MET A 41 4.52 7.26 -0.92
C MET A 41 4.75 5.74 -0.85
N LEU A 42 5.90 5.26 -1.27
CA LEU A 42 6.33 3.88 -1.03
C LEU A 42 7.75 3.90 -0.49
N VAL A 43 8.08 2.93 0.36
CA VAL A 43 9.47 2.74 0.79
C VAL A 43 10.25 2.20 -0.40
N ARG A 44 11.25 2.96 -0.84
CA ARG A 44 12.23 2.57 -1.84
C ARG A 44 13.60 2.50 -1.18
N HIS A 45 14.47 1.64 -1.69
CA HIS A 45 15.82 1.49 -1.19
C HIS A 45 16.80 2.10 -2.19
N GLY A 46 17.64 3.02 -1.70
CA GLY A 46 18.71 3.64 -2.47
C GLY A 46 20.08 3.39 -1.86
N LYS A 47 21.12 3.96 -2.48
CA LYS A 47 22.51 3.84 -2.04
C LYS A 47 22.74 4.25 -0.58
N TYR A 48 21.92 5.17 -0.06
CA TYR A 48 22.05 5.73 1.28
C TYR A 48 21.04 5.16 2.28
N GLY A 49 20.25 4.17 1.89
CA GLY A 49 19.22 3.55 2.74
C GLY A 49 17.81 3.67 2.18
N SER A 50 16.83 3.33 3.02
CA SER A 50 15.41 3.38 2.69
C SER A 50 14.87 4.80 2.72
N PHE A 51 14.01 5.17 1.77
CA PHE A 51 13.36 6.47 1.70
C PHE A 51 11.92 6.34 1.20
N TRP A 52 11.07 7.30 1.52
CA TRP A 52 9.73 7.42 0.96
C TRP A 52 9.79 8.12 -0.40
N GLY A 53 9.39 7.45 -1.48
CA GLY A 53 9.22 8.08 -2.80
C GLY A 53 7.73 8.17 -3.20
N CYS A 54 7.28 9.27 -3.83
CA CYS A 54 5.90 9.37 -4.35
C CYS A 54 5.63 8.19 -5.31
N MET A 55 4.43 7.60 -5.20
CA MET A 55 4.00 6.51 -6.09
C MET A 55 4.00 6.91 -7.57
N ALA A 56 3.80 8.20 -7.87
CA ALA A 56 3.68 8.75 -9.21
C ALA A 56 5.01 9.15 -9.88
N PHE A 57 6.17 8.71 -9.39
CA PHE A 57 7.43 8.92 -10.09
C PHE A 57 7.40 8.27 -11.50
N PRO A 58 7.79 8.95 -12.61
CA PRO A 58 8.56 10.20 -12.72
C PRO A 58 7.73 11.50 -12.73
N SER A 59 6.40 11.42 -12.80
CA SER A 59 5.51 12.59 -12.82
C SER A 59 5.55 13.40 -11.52
N CYS A 60 5.90 12.76 -10.40
CA CYS A 60 6.21 13.43 -9.15
C CYS A 60 7.51 12.88 -8.54
N SER A 61 8.48 13.77 -8.32
CA SER A 61 9.79 13.48 -7.72
C SER A 61 9.82 13.73 -6.21
N GLY A 62 8.66 13.79 -5.55
CA GLY A 62 8.55 13.98 -4.11
C GLY A 62 9.22 12.83 -3.35
N ILE A 63 10.21 13.17 -2.54
CA ILE A 63 10.98 12.24 -1.69
C ILE A 63 10.89 12.72 -0.25
N ARG A 64 10.68 11.79 0.69
CA ARG A 64 10.74 12.05 2.13
C ARG A 64 11.68 11.06 2.79
N LYS A 65 12.38 11.52 3.83
CA LYS A 65 13.16 10.64 4.69
C LYS A 65 12.20 9.80 5.53
N ILE A 66 12.53 8.52 5.70
CA ILE A 66 11.79 7.59 6.56
C ILE A 66 12.18 7.76 8.02
#